data_AF-A0AAD4C7N4-F1
#
_entry.id   AF-A0AAD4C7N4-F1
#
_cell.length_a   1.000
_cell.length_b   1.000
_cell.length_c   1.000
_cell.angle_alpha   90.00
_cell.angle_beta   90.00
_cell.angle_gamma   90.00
#
_symmetry.space_group_name_H-M   'P 1'
#
loop_
_entity.id
_entity.type
_entity.pdbx_description
1 polymer ?
#
loop_
_entity_poly.entity_id
_entity_poly.type
_entity_poly.pdbx_seq_one_letter_code
_entity_poly.pdbx_strand_id
1 'polypeptide(L)'
;MSPFRRGPSLRQFIVSYAPDWLILYHIPRHVTGFKRHFSLTDFSLRHPYAVQQRVSTNALWILSVALPLAVQSVNVLFIRSWWDLHHSTLGHTSFSSLFIYLFHMTGSVVVHHHHRVRHTTHQGHRGSSDLIERCQPLPGSEDPLLGLSTNYIPWSPASSTT
;
A
#
# COMPACT_ATOMS: atom_id res chain seq x y z
N MET A 1 3.57 -3.95 -53.90
CA MET A 1 4.58 -3.38 -52.97
C MET A 1 3.85 -2.59 -51.90
N SER A 2 3.73 -3.13 -50.69
CA SER A 2 3.20 -2.39 -49.55
C SER A 2 4.30 -1.46 -49.01
N PRO A 3 3.98 -0.21 -48.65
CA PRO A 3 4.96 0.70 -48.10
C PRO A 3 5.44 0.21 -46.73
N PHE A 4 6.76 0.18 -46.54
CA PHE A 4 7.42 -0.10 -45.27
C PHE A 4 6.97 0.93 -44.23
N ARG A 5 6.04 0.54 -43.34
CA ARG A 5 5.51 1.39 -42.27
C ARG A 5 6.65 1.65 -41.28
N ARG A 6 7.26 2.84 -41.31
CA ARG A 6 8.26 3.23 -40.31
C ARG A 6 7.63 3.11 -38.92
N GLY A 7 8.28 2.33 -38.05
CA GLY A 7 7.86 2.21 -36.66
C GLY A 7 7.82 3.58 -35.98
N PRO A 8 6.95 3.78 -34.98
CA PRO A 8 6.86 5.04 -34.27
C PRO A 8 8.20 5.43 -33.64
N SER A 9 8.54 6.71 -33.71
CA SER A 9 9.79 7.23 -33.16
C SER A 9 9.77 7.21 -31.64
N LEU A 10 10.94 7.11 -31.01
CA LEU A 10 11.11 7.14 -29.55
C LEU A 10 10.49 8.41 -28.93
N ARG A 11 10.49 9.53 -29.66
CA ARG A 11 9.81 10.77 -29.25
C ARG A 11 8.29 10.63 -29.19
N GLN A 12 7.67 9.93 -30.16
CA GLN A 12 6.22 9.67 -30.15
C GLN A 12 5.83 8.79 -28.96
N PHE A 13 6.65 7.80 -28.63
CA PHE A 13 6.47 6.99 -27.42
C PHE A 13 6.55 7.82 -26.14
N ILE A 14 7.60 8.63 -25.97
CA ILE A 14 7.74 9.45 -24.75
C ILE A 14 6.55 10.42 -24.62
N VAL A 15 6.15 11.06 -25.71
CA VAL A 15 5.03 12.02 -25.70
C VAL A 15 3.69 11.34 -25.38
N SER A 16 3.43 10.13 -25.89
CA SER A 16 2.19 9.42 -25.60
C SER A 16 2.10 8.93 -24.15
N TYR A 17 3.24 8.55 -23.54
CA TYR A 17 3.28 8.00 -22.18
C TYR A 17 3.50 9.07 -21.09
N ALA A 18 4.09 10.22 -21.40
CA ALA A 18 4.30 11.32 -20.46
C ALA A 18 3.07 11.73 -19.61
N PRO A 19 1.85 11.86 -20.18
CA PRO A 19 0.68 12.21 -19.37
C PRO A 19 0.34 11.14 -18.30
N ASP A 20 0.49 9.85 -18.61
CA ASP A 20 0.21 8.76 -17.66
C ASP A 20 1.17 8.80 -16.46
N TRP A 21 2.45 9.09 -16.71
CA TRP A 21 3.45 9.25 -15.66
C TRP A 21 3.19 10.47 -14.78
N LEU A 22 2.72 11.58 -15.36
CA LEU A 22 2.34 12.77 -14.62
C LEU A 22 1.14 12.49 -13.71
N ILE A 23 0.11 11.81 -14.23
CA ILE A 23 -1.08 11.43 -13.45
C ILE A 23 -0.67 10.53 -12.27
N LEU A 24 0.16 9.51 -12.50
CA LEU A 24 0.65 8.60 -11.45
C LEU A 24 1.50 9.32 -10.39
N TYR A 25 2.26 10.35 -10.77
CA TYR A 25 3.06 11.14 -9.83
C TYR A 25 2.21 12.12 -9.01
N HIS A 26 1.18 12.72 -9.63
CA HIS A 26 0.38 13.77 -9.00
C HIS A 26 -0.72 13.23 -8.07
N ILE A 27 -1.39 12.14 -8.41
CA ILE A 27 -2.52 11.60 -7.62
C ILE A 27 -2.12 11.31 -6.15
N PRO A 28 -1.03 10.59 -5.85
CA PRO A 28 -0.69 10.24 -4.48
C PRO A 28 -0.32 11.44 -3.60
N ARG A 29 0.07 12.56 -4.21
CA ARG A 29 0.48 13.77 -3.48
C ARG A 29 -0.71 14.62 -3.02
N HIS A 30 -1.87 14.45 -3.64
CA HIS A 30 -3.05 15.26 -3.36
C HIS A 30 -4.17 14.48 -2.68
N VAL A 31 -4.15 13.15 -2.76
CA VAL A 31 -5.15 12.29 -2.10
C VAL A 31 -4.60 11.84 -0.75
N THR A 32 -5.01 12.51 0.33
CA THR A 32 -4.80 11.99 1.68
C THR A 32 -5.74 10.81 1.91
N GLY A 33 -5.23 9.70 2.46
CA GLY A 33 -6.07 8.55 2.79
C GLY A 33 -7.18 8.89 3.79
N PHE A 34 -8.29 8.15 3.72
CA PHE A 34 -9.42 8.30 4.65
C PHE A 34 -8.95 8.01 6.08
N LYS A 35 -9.10 9.01 6.97
CA LYS A 35 -8.83 8.85 8.40
C LYS A 35 -10.13 8.57 9.12
N ARG A 36 -10.20 7.41 9.78
CA ARG A 36 -11.38 7.01 10.55
C ARG A 36 -11.41 7.75 11.89
N HIS A 37 -12.59 8.21 12.29
CA HIS A 37 -12.88 8.62 13.66
C HIS A 37 -13.02 7.38 14.56
N PHE A 38 -12.41 7.41 15.74
CA PHE A 38 -12.37 6.27 16.66
C PHE A 38 -12.64 6.70 18.10
N SER A 39 -13.03 5.74 18.94
CA SER A 39 -13.18 5.98 20.39
C SER A 39 -11.95 5.46 21.11
N LEU A 40 -11.47 6.22 22.11
CA LEU A 40 -10.37 5.82 22.98
C LEU A 40 -10.74 4.62 23.88
N THR A 41 -12.03 4.41 24.13
CA THR A 41 -12.55 3.31 24.95
C THR A 41 -12.75 2.00 24.19
N ASP A 42 -12.58 2.00 22.87
CA ASP A 42 -12.80 0.82 22.04
C ASP A 42 -11.66 -0.21 22.21
N PHE A 43 -11.99 -1.36 22.79
CA PHE A 43 -11.05 -2.44 23.06
C PHE A 43 -10.51 -3.11 21.78
N SER A 44 -11.19 -2.98 20.64
CA SER A 44 -10.71 -3.53 19.37
C SER A 44 -9.46 -2.81 18.82
N LEU A 45 -9.09 -1.67 19.44
CA LEU A 45 -7.95 -0.82 19.07
C LEU A 45 -6.80 -0.86 20.09
N ARG A 46 -6.91 -1.67 21.16
CA ARG A 46 -5.95 -1.76 22.28
C ARG A 46 -5.07 -3.01 22.22
N HIS A 47 -4.74 -3.48 21.02
CA HIS A 47 -3.89 -4.67 20.89
C HIS A 47 -2.41 -4.35 21.00
N PRO A 48 -1.61 -5.25 21.61
CA PRO A 48 -0.16 -5.12 21.77
C PRO A 48 0.56 -4.92 20.42
N TYR A 49 1.54 -4.02 20.40
CA TYR A 49 2.37 -3.72 19.24
C TYR A 49 3.23 -4.95 18.91
N ALA A 50 3.07 -5.45 17.68
CA ALA A 50 3.85 -6.57 17.20
C ALA A 50 5.20 -6.06 16.64
N VAL A 51 6.26 -6.17 17.44
CA VAL A 51 7.62 -5.78 17.04
C VAL A 51 8.12 -6.61 15.85
N GLN A 52 7.82 -7.92 15.85
CA GLN A 52 8.14 -8.80 14.73
C GLN A 52 6.97 -8.92 13.76
N GLN A 53 7.16 -8.40 12.55
CA GLN A 53 6.26 -8.64 11.43
C GLN A 53 6.38 -10.10 10.99
N ARG A 54 5.22 -10.75 10.73
CA ARG A 54 5.14 -12.16 10.30
C ARG A 54 5.90 -12.45 9.00
N VAL A 55 6.06 -11.43 8.17
CA VAL A 55 6.85 -11.46 6.94
C VAL A 55 7.80 -10.27 7.00
N SER A 56 9.11 -10.53 6.90
CA SER A 56 10.09 -9.46 6.87
C SER A 56 9.96 -8.65 5.57
N THR A 57 10.28 -7.36 5.62
CA THR A 57 10.22 -6.48 4.44
C THR A 57 11.06 -7.03 3.28
N ASN A 58 12.21 -7.64 3.59
CA ASN A 58 13.10 -8.25 2.59
C ASN A 58 12.44 -9.45 1.88
N ALA A 59 11.76 -10.33 2.63
CA ALA A 59 11.06 -11.47 2.05
C ALA A 59 9.91 -11.01 1.14
N LEU A 60 9.24 -9.92 1.50
CA LEU A 60 8.19 -9.34 0.68
C LEU A 60 8.73 -8.85 -0.68
N TRP A 61 9.83 -8.08 -0.68
CA TRP A 61 10.47 -7.61 -1.90
C TRP A 61 10.93 -8.75 -2.81
N ILE A 62 11.48 -9.82 -2.22
CA ILE A 62 11.91 -10.98 -2.98
C ILE A 62 10.72 -11.66 -3.66
N LEU A 63 9.61 -11.84 -2.93
CA LEU A 63 8.43 -12.52 -3.44
C LEU A 63 7.65 -11.70 -4.49
N SER A 64 7.52 -10.39 -4.29
CA SER A 64 6.69 -9.54 -5.15
C SER A 64 7.44 -8.92 -6.35
N VAL A 65 8.77 -8.76 -6.24
CA VAL A 65 9.58 -8.11 -7.28
C VAL A 65 10.61 -9.06 -7.88
N ALA A 66 11.48 -9.65 -7.05
CA ALA A 66 12.60 -10.43 -7.56
C ALA A 66 12.14 -11.72 -8.27
N LEU A 67 11.19 -12.45 -7.69
CA LEU A 67 10.68 -13.70 -8.25
C LEU A 67 9.99 -13.51 -9.61
N PRO A 68 9.03 -12.58 -9.77
CA PRO A 68 8.43 -12.31 -11.08
C PRO A 68 9.44 -11.87 -12.14
N LEU A 69 10.43 -11.03 -11.78
CA LEU A 69 11.49 -10.60 -12.70
C LEU A 69 12.42 -11.76 -13.11
N ALA A 70 12.73 -12.67 -12.19
CA ALA A 70 13.50 -13.86 -12.51
C ALA A 70 12.74 -14.75 -13.51
N VAL A 71 11.44 -14.99 -13.29
CA VAL A 71 10.59 -15.73 -14.24
C VAL A 71 10.47 -15.00 -15.58
N GLN A 72 10.41 -13.67 -15.58
CA GLN A 72 10.40 -12.84 -16.78
C GLN A 72 11.66 -13.05 -17.63
N SER A 73 12.82 -13.14 -16.99
CA SER A 73 14.11 -13.27 -17.69
C SER A 73 14.24 -14.57 -18.48
N VAL A 74 13.57 -15.64 -18.01
CA VAL A 74 13.46 -16.92 -18.70
C VAL A 74 12.83 -16.74 -20.09
N ASN A 75 11.83 -15.86 -20.22
CA ASN A 75 11.18 -15.57 -21.50
C ASN A 75 12.16 -15.02 -22.56
N VAL A 76 13.12 -14.20 -22.14
CA VAL A 76 14.18 -13.66 -23.03
C VAL A 76 15.11 -14.75 -23.51
N LEU A 77 15.44 -15.70 -22.63
CA LEU A 77 16.37 -16.78 -22.91
C LEU A 77 15.78 -17.80 -23.90
N PHE A 78 14.47 -18.07 -23.83
CA PHE A 78 13.82 -19.12 -24.63
C PHE A 78 13.02 -18.61 -25.83
N ILE A 79 12.24 -17.53 -25.70
CA ILE A 79 11.32 -17.05 -26.75
C ILE A 79 11.94 -15.87 -27.53
N ARG A 80 12.94 -15.20 -26.97
CA ARG A 80 13.77 -14.15 -27.62
C ARG A 80 12.97 -13.01 -28.26
N SER A 81 11.72 -12.81 -27.83
CA SER A 81 10.86 -11.74 -28.30
C SER A 81 11.05 -10.51 -27.41
N TRP A 82 11.72 -9.49 -27.95
CA TRP A 82 11.88 -8.19 -27.28
C TRP A 82 10.53 -7.54 -26.95
N TRP A 83 9.55 -7.74 -27.83
CA TRP A 83 8.20 -7.20 -27.68
C TRP A 83 7.49 -7.76 -26.44
N ASP A 84 7.66 -9.05 -26.17
CA ASP A 84 7.02 -9.73 -25.05
C ASP A 84 7.67 -9.36 -23.70
N LEU A 85 9.00 -9.17 -23.68
CA LEU A 85 9.68 -8.60 -22.52
C LEU A 85 9.21 -7.18 -22.23
N HIS A 86 9.06 -6.34 -23.25
CA HIS A 86 8.64 -4.95 -23.06
C HIS A 86 7.23 -4.87 -22.48
N HIS A 87 6.29 -5.65 -22.98
CA HIS A 87 4.93 -5.67 -22.43
C HIS A 87 4.89 -6.16 -20.98
N SER A 88 5.64 -7.20 -20.66
CA SER A 88 5.58 -7.76 -19.33
C SER A 88 6.37 -6.95 -18.29
N THR A 89 7.46 -6.28 -18.69
CA THR A 89 8.17 -5.32 -17.81
C THR A 89 7.32 -4.07 -17.52
N LEU A 90 6.56 -3.56 -18.51
CA LEU A 90 5.59 -2.49 -18.27
C LEU A 90 4.45 -2.94 -17.34
N GLY A 91 3.94 -4.16 -17.53
CA GLY A 91 2.95 -4.76 -16.64
C GLY A 91 3.45 -4.89 -15.21
N HIS A 92 4.69 -5.36 -15.02
CA HIS A 92 5.30 -5.48 -13.69
C HIS A 92 5.56 -4.12 -13.02
N THR A 93 6.00 -3.13 -13.79
CA THR A 93 6.27 -1.77 -13.26
C THR A 93 4.97 -1.07 -12.84
N SER A 94 3.94 -1.13 -13.68
CA SER A 94 2.61 -0.58 -13.36
C SER A 94 1.95 -1.33 -12.20
N PHE A 95 2.03 -2.67 -12.20
CA PHE A 95 1.49 -3.49 -11.13
C PHE A 95 2.23 -3.28 -9.81
N SER A 96 3.55 -3.17 -9.79
CA SER A 96 4.32 -2.91 -8.56
C SER A 96 4.08 -1.48 -8.04
N SER A 97 3.99 -0.48 -8.91
CA SER A 97 3.62 0.89 -8.51
C SER A 97 2.19 0.95 -7.94
N LEU A 98 1.24 0.27 -8.59
CA LEU A 98 -0.12 0.13 -8.09
C LEU A 98 -0.16 -0.66 -6.79
N PHE A 99 0.61 -1.74 -6.66
CA PHE A 99 0.69 -2.57 -5.46
C PHE A 99 1.29 -1.80 -4.30
N ILE A 100 2.32 -0.98 -4.51
CA ILE A 100 2.89 -0.10 -3.49
C ILE A 100 1.89 0.99 -3.10
N TYR A 101 1.24 1.65 -4.07
CA TYR A 101 0.20 2.64 -3.80
C TYR A 101 -0.98 2.03 -3.04
N LEU A 102 -1.44 0.86 -3.49
CA LEU A 102 -2.46 0.09 -2.80
C LEU A 102 -1.97 -0.29 -1.43
N PHE A 103 -0.78 -0.84 -1.22
CA PHE A 103 -0.30 -1.20 0.12
C PHE A 103 -0.26 0.00 1.06
N HIS A 104 0.18 1.16 0.58
CA HIS A 104 0.12 2.43 1.32
C HIS A 104 -1.33 2.84 1.64
N MET A 105 -2.28 2.63 0.71
CA MET A 105 -3.70 2.93 0.92
C MET A 105 -4.46 1.81 1.66
N THR A 106 -3.97 0.56 1.64
CA THR A 106 -4.69 -0.68 2.01
C THR A 106 -4.66 -0.94 3.51
N GLY A 107 -3.98 -0.09 4.28
CA GLY A 107 -4.39 0.18 5.66
C GLY A 107 -5.89 0.49 5.79
N SER A 108 -6.56 0.94 4.71
CA SER A 108 -8.01 1.20 4.67
C SER A 108 -8.86 0.17 3.87
N VAL A 109 -8.33 -0.50 2.84
CA VAL A 109 -9.13 -1.41 1.97
C VAL A 109 -9.26 -2.83 2.54
N VAL A 110 -8.23 -3.36 3.20
CA VAL A 110 -8.34 -4.65 3.93
C VAL A 110 -9.37 -4.52 5.05
N VAL A 111 -9.52 -3.32 5.63
CA VAL A 111 -10.58 -3.01 6.60
C VAL A 111 -11.97 -3.08 5.94
N HIS A 112 -12.12 -2.55 4.73
CA HIS A 112 -13.42 -2.52 4.03
C HIS A 112 -13.86 -3.90 3.49
N HIS A 113 -12.94 -4.71 2.98
CA HIS A 113 -13.24 -6.09 2.57
C HIS A 113 -13.48 -7.01 3.79
N HIS A 114 -12.74 -6.84 4.90
CA HIS A 114 -13.01 -7.59 6.14
C HIS A 114 -14.28 -7.18 6.87
N HIS A 115 -14.82 -5.97 6.65
CA HIS A 115 -16.05 -5.52 7.31
C HIS A 115 -17.30 -6.27 6.81
N ARG A 116 -17.29 -6.73 5.55
CA ARG A 116 -18.44 -7.44 4.95
C ARG A 116 -18.51 -8.92 5.34
N VAL A 117 -17.41 -9.51 5.82
CA VAL A 117 -17.31 -10.95 6.17
C VAL A 117 -17.50 -11.21 7.67
N ARG A 118 -17.46 -10.19 8.53
CA ARG A 118 -17.49 -10.33 10.00
C ARG A 118 -18.87 -10.19 10.63
N HIS A 119 -19.82 -11.01 10.19
CA HIS A 119 -21.02 -11.25 11.00
C HIS A 119 -20.98 -12.56 11.81
N THR A 120 -19.95 -13.40 11.67
CA THR A 120 -20.02 -14.77 12.23
C THR A 120 -18.77 -15.28 12.94
N THR A 121 -17.72 -14.49 13.14
CA THR A 121 -16.56 -15.00 13.91
C THR A 121 -15.83 -13.92 14.70
N HIS A 122 -15.77 -14.16 16.01
CA HIS A 122 -15.07 -13.40 17.05
C HIS A 122 -13.54 -13.58 16.96
N GLN A 123 -12.97 -13.52 15.74
CA GLN A 123 -11.53 -13.57 15.53
C GLN A 123 -11.04 -12.27 14.88
N GLY A 124 -10.24 -11.54 15.68
CA GLY A 124 -9.65 -10.25 15.34
C GLY A 124 -8.72 -10.35 14.15
N HIS A 125 -9.16 -9.83 13.01
CA HIS A 125 -8.28 -9.54 11.90
C HIS A 125 -7.55 -8.22 12.15
N ARG A 126 -6.23 -8.35 12.05
CA ARG A 126 -5.15 -7.53 12.57
C ARG A 126 -4.67 -6.58 11.47
N GLY A 127 -5.39 -5.49 11.28
CA GLY A 127 -4.99 -4.41 10.39
C GLY A 127 -5.50 -3.12 11.01
N SER A 128 -4.62 -2.40 11.71
CA SER A 128 -4.93 -1.18 12.49
C SER A 128 -5.56 -1.42 13.87
N SER A 129 -5.07 -2.42 14.61
CA SER A 129 -5.57 -2.74 15.96
C SER A 129 -4.64 -2.28 17.09
N ASP A 130 -3.46 -1.73 16.75
CA ASP A 130 -2.40 -1.27 17.65
C ASP A 130 -2.22 0.26 17.61
N LEU A 131 -3.23 0.99 17.12
CA LEU A 131 -3.18 2.44 16.93
C LEU A 131 -2.98 3.19 18.26
N ILE A 132 -3.69 2.80 19.31
CA ILE A 132 -3.64 3.50 20.61
C ILE A 132 -2.27 3.31 21.27
N GLU A 133 -1.69 2.12 21.18
CA GLU A 133 -0.37 1.84 21.76
C GLU A 133 0.76 2.55 21.02
N ARG A 134 0.67 2.71 19.70
CA ARG A 134 1.63 3.53 18.93
C ARG A 134 1.51 5.01 19.25
N CYS A 135 0.30 5.49 19.48
CA CYS A 135 0.05 6.91 19.74
C CYS A 135 0.38 7.31 21.19
N GLN A 136 0.37 6.40 22.16
CA GLN A 136 0.63 6.67 23.58
C GLN A 136 -0.05 7.96 24.08
N PRO A 137 -1.39 7.99 24.11
CA PRO A 137 -2.12 9.20 24.50
C PRO A 137 -1.85 9.55 25.97
N LEU A 138 -1.97 10.84 26.30
CA LEU A 138 -1.75 11.34 27.65
C LEU A 138 -2.67 10.63 28.67
N PRO A 139 -2.18 10.24 29.86
CA PRO A 139 -3.04 9.63 30.88
C PRO A 139 -4.24 10.52 31.21
N GLY A 140 -5.45 9.96 31.15
CA GLY A 140 -6.70 10.71 31.32
C GLY A 140 -7.28 11.32 30.04
N SER A 141 -6.74 11.01 28.86
CA SER A 141 -7.36 11.38 27.59
C SER A 141 -8.71 10.68 27.42
N GLU A 142 -9.77 11.45 27.21
CA GLU A 142 -11.11 10.95 26.92
C GLU A 142 -11.61 11.47 25.57
N ASP A 143 -12.62 10.80 25.03
CA ASP A 143 -13.27 11.24 23.81
C ASP A 143 -13.99 12.59 24.05
N PRO A 144 -14.13 13.45 23.01
CA PRO A 144 -14.85 14.71 23.14
C PRO A 144 -16.32 14.45 23.55
N LEU A 145 -16.89 15.37 24.34
CA LEU A 145 -18.26 15.26 24.88
C LEU A 145 -19.32 14.97 23.82
N LEU A 146 -19.09 15.43 22.58
CA LEU A 146 -19.89 15.13 21.40
C LEU A 146 -18.96 14.69 20.26
N GLY A 147 -19.03 13.41 19.90
CA GLY A 147 -18.33 12.86 18.74
C GLY A 147 -17.29 11.80 19.10
N LEU A 148 -16.44 11.51 18.12
CA LEU A 148 -15.38 10.52 18.21
C LEU A 148 -14.02 11.20 18.05
N SER A 149 -13.01 10.64 18.71
CA SER A 149 -11.64 11.12 18.62
C SER A 149 -11.06 10.95 17.20
N THR A 150 -10.17 11.87 16.84
CA THR A 150 -9.46 11.89 15.55
C THR A 150 -7.98 11.57 15.74
N ASN A 151 -7.22 11.58 14.64
CA ASN A 151 -5.77 11.41 14.65
C ASN A 151 -4.97 12.58 15.28
N TYR A 152 -5.62 13.53 15.97
CA TYR A 152 -5.01 14.71 16.61
C TYR A 152 -5.15 14.66 18.15
N ILE A 153 -4.93 13.49 18.74
CA ILE A 153 -4.93 13.35 20.21
C ILE A 153 -3.55 13.76 20.76
N PRO A 154 -3.49 14.49 21.89
CA PRO A 154 -2.23 14.79 22.56
C PRO A 154 -1.50 13.50 22.99
N TRP A 155 -0.22 13.39 22.63
CA TRP A 155 0.64 12.29 23.08
C TRP A 155 1.67 12.78 24.09
N SER A 156 2.09 11.88 25.00
CA SER A 156 3.30 12.10 25.80
C SER A 156 4.45 11.35 25.16
N PRO A 157 5.65 11.93 24.98
CA PRO A 157 6.83 11.11 24.78
C PRO A 157 6.95 10.17 25.98
N ALA A 158 7.04 8.86 25.73
CA ALA A 158 7.24 7.89 26.80
C ALA A 158 8.43 8.33 27.64
N SER A 159 8.22 8.51 28.95
CA SER A 159 9.31 8.48 29.91
C SER A 159 10.00 7.12 29.75
N SER A 160 11.22 7.13 29.22
CA SER A 160 12.12 6.00 29.21
C SER A 160 12.52 5.66 30.64
N THR A 161 11.64 5.02 31.39
CA THR A 161 11.97 4.41 32.67
C THR A 161 12.43 2.99 32.41
N THR A 162 13.76 2.85 32.42
CA THR A 162 14.59 1.70 32.86
C THR A 162 14.23 0.30 32.39
#